data_AF-B0SRC5-F1
#
_entry.id   AF-B0SRC5-F1
#
_cell.length_a   1.000
_cell.length_b   1.000
_cell.length_c   1.000
_cell.angle_alpha   90.00
_cell.angle_beta   90.00
_cell.angle_gamma   90.00
#
_symmetry.space_group_name_H-M   'P 1'
#
loop_
_entity.id
_entity.type
_entity.pdbx_description
1 polymer ?
#
loop_
_entity_poly.entity_id
_entity_poly.type
_entity_poly.pdbx_seq_one_letter_code
_entity_poly.pdbx_strand_id
1 'polypeptide(L)'
;MKQVIIFFTCLFLHTFCLQSGEDIQQKNEEETTWLLSTLLWQRNSGNCIKTDTNTNISTCSRRPLGICNVNQLIVTQAEVNYTLNESRTIQNRTPDCQESILQSGILSQSATSNANSDTIKARYRFLVTESCEASGVQPSSDTRFATFFEIQWLESTRGKIAKAAKSIEANGFLPQNSRDKANSCLQFEFLEWEKGLAEGNLQNKILIEIIVP
;
A
#
# COMPACT_ATOMS: atom_id res chain seq x y z
N MET A 1 -70.87 -2.43 -10.28
CA MET A 1 -69.71 -3.26 -9.85
C MET A 1 -68.62 -3.40 -10.91
N LYS A 2 -68.92 -3.79 -12.17
CA LYS A 2 -67.87 -3.97 -13.22
C LYS A 2 -67.06 -2.71 -13.54
N GLN A 3 -67.66 -1.52 -13.54
CA GLN A 3 -66.95 -0.26 -13.84
C GLN A 3 -66.03 0.22 -12.71
N VAL A 4 -66.39 -0.04 -11.44
CA VAL A 4 -65.56 0.32 -10.28
C VAL A 4 -64.30 -0.54 -10.23
N ILE A 5 -64.42 -1.82 -10.59
CA ILE A 5 -63.29 -2.75 -10.65
C ILE A 5 -62.29 -2.28 -11.71
N ILE A 6 -62.75 -1.93 -12.92
CA ILE A 6 -61.87 -1.43 -14.01
C ILE A 6 -61.13 -0.15 -13.61
N PHE A 7 -61.82 0.76 -12.89
CA PHE A 7 -61.20 2.01 -12.44
C PHE A 7 -60.08 1.74 -11.41
N PHE A 8 -60.29 0.78 -10.50
CA PHE A 8 -59.26 0.36 -9.55
C PHE A 8 -58.09 -0.36 -10.23
N THR A 9 -58.32 -1.18 -11.26
CA THR A 9 -57.22 -1.82 -12.01
C THR A 9 -56.40 -0.81 -12.79
N CYS A 10 -57.03 0.20 -13.41
CA CYS A 10 -56.33 1.28 -14.09
C CYS A 10 -55.54 2.18 -13.12
N LEU A 11 -56.05 2.45 -11.92
CA LEU A 11 -55.31 3.20 -10.90
C LEU A 11 -54.08 2.43 -10.40
N PHE A 12 -54.20 1.11 -10.17
CA PHE A 12 -53.08 0.26 -9.74
C PHE A 12 -52.00 0.14 -10.82
N LEU A 13 -52.39 0.08 -12.09
CA LEU A 13 -51.46 0.08 -13.23
C LEU A 13 -50.76 1.43 -13.41
N HIS A 14 -51.42 2.55 -13.11
CA HIS A 14 -50.78 3.87 -13.14
C HIS A 14 -49.76 4.07 -12.02
N THR A 15 -50.01 3.56 -10.81
CA THR A 15 -49.03 3.65 -9.71
C THR A 15 -47.78 2.79 -9.95
N PHE A 16 -47.90 1.68 -10.68
CA PHE A 16 -46.75 0.84 -11.06
C PHE A 16 -45.92 1.41 -12.22
N CYS A 17 -46.48 2.33 -13.00
CA CYS A 17 -45.81 2.99 -14.14
C CYS A 17 -45.19 4.35 -13.78
N LEU A 18 -45.21 4.73 -12.50
CA LEU A 18 -44.78 6.04 -12.00
C LEU A 18 -43.51 5.94 -11.15
N GLN A 19 -42.68 4.92 -11.38
CA GLN A 19 -41.30 4.97 -10.93
C GLN A 19 -40.56 5.87 -11.92
N SER A 20 -40.24 7.09 -11.50
CA SER A 20 -39.61 8.06 -12.39
C SER A 20 -38.25 7.53 -12.84
N GLY A 21 -37.78 7.95 -14.03
CA GLY A 21 -36.42 7.59 -14.47
C GLY A 21 -35.34 8.01 -13.47
N GLU A 22 -35.62 9.06 -12.68
CA GLU A 22 -34.77 9.57 -11.60
C GLU A 22 -34.73 8.62 -10.38
N ASP A 23 -35.87 8.05 -9.97
CA ASP A 23 -35.92 7.06 -8.88
C ASP A 23 -35.20 5.75 -9.24
N ILE A 24 -35.31 5.32 -10.50
CA ILE A 24 -34.60 4.15 -11.02
C ILE A 24 -33.10 4.44 -11.08
N GLN A 25 -32.71 5.64 -11.53
CA GLN A 25 -31.31 6.05 -11.60
C GLN A 25 -30.69 6.16 -10.21
N GLN A 26 -31.35 6.81 -9.24
CA GLN A 26 -30.87 6.93 -7.87
C GLN A 26 -30.69 5.56 -7.21
N LYS A 27 -31.66 4.65 -7.39
CA LYS A 27 -31.54 3.28 -6.87
C LYS A 27 -30.36 2.52 -7.48
N ASN A 28 -30.12 2.66 -8.79
CA ASN A 28 -28.97 2.05 -9.46
C ASN A 28 -27.64 2.65 -8.97
N GLU A 29 -27.59 3.96 -8.71
CA GLU A 29 -26.42 4.65 -8.15
C GLU A 29 -26.13 4.18 -6.70
N GLU A 30 -27.17 4.03 -5.88
CA GLU A 30 -27.06 3.50 -4.52
C GLU A 30 -26.58 2.04 -4.51
N GLU A 31 -27.16 1.17 -5.36
CA GLU A 31 -26.73 -0.22 -5.51
C GLU A 31 -25.28 -0.31 -6.00
N THR A 32 -24.89 0.53 -6.96
CA THR A 32 -23.51 0.60 -7.47
C THR A 32 -22.55 1.07 -6.38
N THR A 33 -22.93 2.10 -5.63
CA THR A 33 -22.13 2.62 -4.50
C THR A 33 -21.97 1.56 -3.42
N TRP A 34 -23.05 0.86 -3.08
CA TRP A 34 -23.02 -0.22 -2.10
C TRP A 34 -22.09 -1.35 -2.56
N LEU A 35 -22.19 -1.79 -3.81
CA LEU A 35 -21.32 -2.81 -4.38
C LEU A 35 -19.85 -2.39 -4.34
N LEU A 36 -19.55 -1.17 -4.79
CA LEU A 36 -18.18 -0.62 -4.79
C LEU A 36 -17.62 -0.50 -3.38
N SER A 37 -18.40 -0.02 -2.42
CA SER A 37 -17.98 0.10 -1.02
C SER A 37 -17.72 -1.26 -0.38
N THR A 38 -18.55 -2.27 -0.69
CA THR A 38 -18.39 -3.64 -0.20
C THR A 38 -17.14 -4.29 -0.78
N LEU A 39 -16.90 -4.12 -2.09
CA LEU A 39 -15.68 -4.62 -2.75
C LEU A 39 -14.42 -3.94 -2.19
N LEU A 40 -14.47 -2.63 -1.91
CA LEU A 40 -13.36 -1.90 -1.30
C LEU A 40 -13.08 -2.42 0.12
N TRP A 41 -14.13 -2.63 0.92
CA TRP A 41 -14.00 -3.19 2.26
C TRP A 41 -13.36 -4.58 2.24
N GLN A 42 -13.85 -5.48 1.38
CA GLN A 42 -13.27 -6.81 1.21
C GLN A 42 -11.80 -6.75 0.79
N ARG A 43 -11.45 -5.89 -0.16
CA ARG A 43 -10.07 -5.73 -0.63
C ARG A 43 -9.12 -5.19 0.45
N ASN A 44 -9.64 -4.45 1.42
CA ASN A 44 -8.87 -3.90 2.54
C ASN A 44 -8.87 -4.81 3.78
N SER A 45 -9.49 -5.98 3.70
CA SER A 45 -9.56 -6.94 4.81
C SER A 45 -8.36 -7.91 4.83
N GLY A 46 -8.06 -8.43 6.01
CA GLY A 46 -7.05 -9.45 6.25
C GLY A 46 -5.60 -8.96 6.17
N ASN A 47 -4.69 -9.91 6.36
CA ASN A 47 -3.24 -9.78 6.27
C ASN A 47 -2.70 -10.77 5.23
N CYS A 48 -1.42 -10.62 4.89
CA CYS A 48 -0.79 -11.39 3.84
C CYS A 48 0.38 -12.23 4.36
N ILE A 49 0.29 -13.54 4.15
CA ILE A 49 1.39 -14.48 4.30
C ILE A 49 2.04 -14.68 2.94
N LYS A 50 3.35 -14.43 2.87
CA LYS A 50 4.22 -14.66 1.72
C LYS A 50 5.20 -15.79 2.08
N THR A 51 5.17 -16.87 1.31
CA THR A 51 6.05 -18.04 1.49
C THR A 51 7.01 -18.16 0.33
N ASP A 52 8.30 -18.23 0.61
CA ASP A 52 9.34 -18.60 -0.35
C ASP A 52 9.47 -20.12 -0.39
N THR A 53 9.08 -20.76 -1.50
CA THR A 53 9.08 -22.22 -1.63
C THR A 53 10.49 -22.82 -1.71
N ASN A 54 11.51 -22.01 -2.01
CA ASN A 54 12.89 -22.50 -2.05
C ASN A 54 13.49 -22.63 -0.64
N THR A 55 13.14 -21.70 0.25
CA THR A 55 13.65 -21.68 1.64
C THR A 55 12.64 -22.23 2.65
N ASN A 56 11.38 -22.41 2.25
CA ASN A 56 10.24 -22.70 3.11
C ASN A 56 10.05 -21.68 4.24
N ILE A 57 10.53 -20.45 4.05
CA ILE A 57 10.33 -19.36 5.01
C ILE A 57 9.02 -18.66 4.65
N SER A 58 8.12 -18.58 5.62
CA SER A 58 6.89 -17.80 5.56
C SER A 58 7.06 -16.49 6.31
N THR A 59 6.55 -15.41 5.75
CA THR A 59 6.51 -14.08 6.37
C THR A 59 5.09 -13.55 6.36
N CYS A 60 4.68 -12.83 7.40
CA CYS A 60 3.38 -12.17 7.46
C CYS A 60 3.54 -10.64 7.46
N SER A 61 2.64 -9.95 6.76
CA SER A 61 2.55 -8.49 6.72
C SER A 61 1.10 -8.03 6.75
N ARG A 62 0.85 -6.77 7.15
CA ARG A 62 -0.50 -6.16 7.14
C ARG A 62 -0.96 -5.71 5.75
N ARG A 63 -0.54 -6.42 4.69
CA ARG A 63 -1.04 -6.19 3.34
C ARG A 63 -2.38 -6.90 3.17
N PRO A 64 -3.43 -6.22 2.71
CA PRO A 64 -4.76 -6.79 2.69
C PRO A 64 -5.00 -7.68 1.46
N LEU A 65 -6.15 -8.34 1.43
CA LEU A 65 -6.60 -9.27 0.39
C LEU A 65 -6.36 -8.75 -1.03
N GLY A 66 -6.73 -7.50 -1.31
CA GLY A 66 -6.62 -6.91 -2.66
C GLY A 66 -5.17 -6.79 -3.16
N ILE A 67 -4.20 -6.84 -2.25
CA ILE A 67 -2.78 -6.69 -2.52
C ILE A 67 -2.04 -8.02 -2.32
N CYS A 68 -2.56 -8.96 -1.53
CA CYS A 68 -1.90 -10.22 -1.16
C CYS A 68 -1.76 -11.20 -2.34
N ASN A 69 -0.83 -10.92 -3.24
CA ASN A 69 -0.53 -11.75 -4.39
C ASN A 69 0.88 -11.45 -4.93
N VAL A 70 1.28 -12.21 -5.95
CA VAL A 70 2.60 -12.14 -6.58
C VAL A 70 2.96 -10.78 -7.16
N ASN A 71 1.98 -9.94 -7.50
CA ASN A 71 2.26 -8.63 -8.09
C ASN A 71 3.00 -7.70 -7.12
N GLN A 72 2.98 -7.97 -5.81
CA GLN A 72 3.82 -7.25 -4.84
C GLN A 72 5.32 -7.32 -5.15
N LEU A 73 5.76 -8.37 -5.85
CA LEU A 73 7.16 -8.62 -6.17
C LEU A 73 7.52 -8.26 -7.62
N ILE A 74 6.53 -7.84 -8.41
CA ILE A 74 6.69 -7.51 -9.82
C ILE A 74 6.67 -5.99 -9.94
N VAL A 75 7.74 -5.42 -10.46
CA VAL A 75 7.87 -3.99 -10.70
C VAL A 75 7.75 -3.73 -12.20
N THR A 76 6.83 -2.86 -12.57
CA THR A 76 6.63 -2.43 -13.96
C THR A 76 7.56 -1.26 -14.33
N GLN A 77 7.80 -1.08 -15.63
CA GLN A 77 8.55 0.09 -16.11
C GLN A 77 7.85 1.42 -15.77
N ALA A 78 6.52 1.42 -15.71
CA ALA A 78 5.74 2.60 -15.32
C ALA A 78 6.02 3.00 -13.86
N GLU A 79 6.09 2.03 -12.95
CA GLU A 79 6.42 2.27 -11.53
C GLU A 79 7.87 2.74 -11.35
N VAL A 80 8.82 2.18 -12.13
CA VAL A 80 10.20 2.68 -12.15
C VAL A 80 10.24 4.13 -12.61
N ASN A 81 9.57 4.46 -13.72
CA ASN A 81 9.52 5.82 -14.24
C ASN A 81 8.86 6.79 -13.27
N TYR A 82 7.78 6.35 -12.60
CA TYR A 82 7.11 7.14 -11.55
C TYR A 82 8.08 7.45 -10.40
N THR A 83 8.76 6.42 -9.88
CA THR A 83 9.71 6.56 -8.77
C THR A 83 10.86 7.51 -9.14
N LEU A 84 11.41 7.38 -10.35
CA LEU A 84 12.48 8.27 -10.85
C LEU A 84 12.01 9.72 -11.06
N ASN A 85 10.77 9.91 -11.50
CA ASN A 85 10.21 11.25 -11.68
C ASN A 85 9.94 11.93 -10.33
N GLU A 86 9.41 11.18 -9.37
CA GLU A 86 9.20 11.67 -8.01
C GLU A 86 10.53 12.01 -7.32
N SER A 87 11.57 11.18 -7.47
CA SER A 87 12.89 11.46 -6.90
C SER A 87 13.51 12.74 -7.50
N ARG A 88 13.34 12.97 -8.80
CA ARG A 88 13.77 14.23 -9.46
C ARG A 88 12.99 15.44 -8.94
N THR A 89 11.69 15.27 -8.72
CA THR A 89 10.84 16.34 -8.17
C THR A 89 11.30 16.73 -6.76
N ILE A 90 11.59 15.74 -5.92
CA ILE A 90 12.16 15.96 -4.58
C ILE A 90 13.53 16.63 -4.68
N GLN A 91 14.43 16.14 -5.52
CA GLN A 91 15.77 16.74 -5.70
C GLN A 91 15.69 18.22 -6.13
N ASN A 92 14.80 18.56 -7.05
CA ASN A 92 14.64 19.93 -7.54
C ASN A 92 14.10 20.88 -6.47
N ARG A 93 13.22 20.39 -5.58
CA ARG A 93 12.65 21.16 -4.48
C ARG A 93 13.60 21.26 -3.29
N THR A 94 14.35 20.20 -3.00
CA THR A 94 15.28 20.11 -1.88
C THR A 94 16.60 19.45 -2.34
N PRO A 95 17.56 20.26 -2.84
CA PRO A 95 18.83 19.74 -3.37
C PRO A 95 19.66 18.92 -2.37
N ASP A 96 19.54 19.22 -1.07
CA ASP A 96 20.22 18.48 0.01
C ASP A 96 19.80 17.01 0.09
N CYS A 97 18.67 16.63 -0.51
CA CYS A 97 18.24 15.24 -0.61
C CYS A 97 19.04 14.40 -1.61
N GLN A 98 19.93 14.99 -2.42
CA GLN A 98 20.67 14.26 -3.47
C GLN A 98 21.42 13.03 -2.94
N GLU A 99 22.16 13.15 -1.84
CA GLU A 99 22.91 12.02 -1.28
C GLU A 99 21.96 10.93 -0.74
N SER A 100 20.85 11.34 -0.13
CA SER A 100 19.81 10.42 0.36
C SER A 100 19.14 9.67 -0.79
N ILE A 101 18.91 10.34 -1.94
CA ILE A 101 18.40 9.69 -3.15
C ILE A 101 19.39 8.65 -3.67
N LEU A 102 20.69 8.98 -3.73
CA LEU A 102 21.73 8.05 -4.18
C LEU A 102 21.77 6.78 -3.30
N GLN A 103 21.64 6.93 -1.99
CA GLN A 103 21.70 5.81 -1.03
C GLN A 103 20.37 5.06 -0.85
N SER A 104 19.26 5.58 -1.38
CA SER A 104 17.92 5.00 -1.22
C SER A 104 17.67 3.72 -2.03
N GLY A 105 18.53 3.39 -2.99
CA GLY A 105 18.34 2.28 -3.92
C GLY A 105 17.32 2.54 -5.04
N ILE A 106 16.72 3.74 -5.12
CA ILE A 106 15.79 4.11 -6.20
C ILE A 106 16.47 4.02 -7.58
N LEU A 107 17.73 4.47 -7.67
CA LEU A 107 18.45 4.53 -8.95
C LEU A 107 18.91 3.16 -9.47
N SER A 108 18.93 2.13 -8.61
CA SER A 108 19.24 0.75 -9.00
C SER A 108 17.99 -0.09 -9.27
N GLN A 109 16.79 0.47 -9.07
CA GLN A 109 15.53 -0.23 -9.30
C GLN A 109 15.29 -0.40 -10.81
N SER A 110 14.97 -1.62 -11.23
CA SER A 110 14.66 -1.96 -12.62
C SER A 110 13.33 -2.72 -12.72
N ALA A 111 12.72 -2.67 -13.90
CA ALA A 111 11.50 -3.42 -14.16
C ALA A 111 11.78 -4.92 -14.15
N THR A 112 10.85 -5.70 -13.61
CA THR A 112 10.92 -7.16 -13.61
C THR A 112 10.75 -7.67 -15.04
N SER A 113 11.74 -8.42 -15.54
CA SER A 113 11.63 -9.08 -16.85
C SER A 113 10.61 -10.21 -16.84
N ASN A 114 10.12 -10.62 -18.02
CA ASN A 114 9.17 -11.73 -18.13
C ASN A 114 9.74 -13.03 -17.53
N ALA A 115 11.01 -13.35 -17.83
CA ALA A 115 11.68 -14.54 -17.28
C ALA A 115 11.76 -14.50 -15.74
N ASN A 116 12.03 -13.33 -15.15
CA ASN A 116 12.04 -13.17 -13.71
C ASN A 116 10.63 -13.25 -13.12
N SER A 117 9.61 -12.74 -13.82
CA SER A 117 8.21 -12.81 -13.40
C SER A 117 7.74 -14.26 -13.24
N ASP A 118 8.04 -15.12 -14.22
CA ASP A 118 7.67 -16.55 -14.14
C ASP A 118 8.41 -17.26 -13.01
N THR A 119 9.69 -16.92 -12.82
CA THR A 119 10.50 -17.43 -11.70
C THR A 119 9.91 -17.01 -10.35
N ILE A 120 9.49 -15.74 -10.21
CA ILE A 120 8.86 -15.21 -8.98
C ILE A 120 7.53 -15.92 -8.72
N LYS A 121 6.69 -16.11 -9.74
CA LYS A 121 5.40 -16.82 -9.63
C LYS A 121 5.57 -18.28 -9.20
N ALA A 122 6.61 -18.96 -9.66
CA ALA A 122 6.90 -20.33 -9.26
C ALA A 122 7.47 -20.42 -7.82
N ARG A 123 8.25 -19.41 -7.41
CA ARG A 123 8.95 -19.37 -6.12
C ARG A 123 8.08 -18.90 -4.96
N TYR A 124 7.18 -17.95 -5.16
CA TYR A 124 6.45 -17.32 -4.06
C TYR A 124 4.98 -17.71 -4.04
N ARG A 125 4.51 -18.14 -2.87
CA ARG A 125 3.09 -18.38 -2.60
C ARG A 125 2.54 -17.33 -1.66
N PHE A 126 1.29 -16.95 -1.89
CA PHE A 126 0.59 -15.93 -1.11
C PHE A 126 -0.68 -16.53 -0.53
N LEU A 127 -0.92 -16.29 0.75
CA LEU A 127 -2.10 -16.73 1.48
C LEU A 127 -2.63 -15.55 2.29
N VAL A 128 -3.94 -15.34 2.21
CA VAL A 128 -4.63 -14.33 3.01
C VAL A 128 -5.02 -14.96 4.33
N THR A 129 -4.74 -14.25 5.42
CA THR A 129 -5.08 -14.66 6.78
C THR A 129 -5.88 -13.55 7.46
N GLU A 130 -6.64 -13.87 8.50
CA GLU A 130 -7.41 -12.87 9.25
C GLU A 130 -6.47 -11.86 9.93
N SER A 131 -5.41 -12.36 10.57
CA SER A 131 -4.37 -11.54 11.19
C SER A 131 -3.02 -12.28 11.23
N CYS A 132 -1.92 -11.54 11.43
CA CYS A 132 -0.62 -12.19 11.56
C CYS A 132 -0.53 -12.95 12.89
N GLU A 133 -1.17 -12.39 13.92
CA GLU A 133 -1.29 -12.94 15.26
C GLU A 133 -2.04 -14.28 15.26
N ALA A 134 -3.12 -14.40 14.46
CA ALA A 134 -3.80 -15.68 14.24
C ALA A 134 -2.92 -16.73 13.55
N SER A 135 -1.85 -16.30 12.90
CA SER A 135 -0.86 -17.17 12.25
C SER A 135 0.33 -17.50 13.16
N GLY A 136 0.22 -17.23 14.47
CA GLY A 136 1.25 -17.58 15.47
C GLY A 136 2.33 -16.51 15.67
N VAL A 137 2.23 -15.38 14.97
CA VAL A 137 3.17 -14.26 15.12
C VAL A 137 2.92 -13.53 16.44
N GLN A 138 3.98 -13.31 17.22
CA GLN A 138 3.95 -12.50 18.43
C GLN A 138 5.09 -11.47 18.37
N PRO A 139 4.81 -10.18 18.07
CA PRO A 139 5.84 -9.16 18.11
C PRO A 139 6.36 -8.98 19.54
N SER A 140 7.65 -8.65 19.68
CA SER A 140 8.24 -8.34 21.00
C SER A 140 7.66 -7.03 21.55
N SER A 141 7.79 -6.80 22.86
CA SER A 141 7.13 -5.70 23.58
C SER A 141 7.38 -4.30 23.02
N ASP A 142 8.54 -4.08 22.37
CA ASP A 142 8.94 -2.79 21.80
C ASP A 142 8.81 -2.74 20.27
N THR A 143 8.17 -3.75 19.67
CA THR A 143 7.98 -3.83 18.21
C THR A 143 6.50 -3.85 17.86
N ARG A 144 6.15 -3.22 16.74
CA ARG A 144 4.81 -3.28 16.17
C ARG A 144 4.87 -3.50 14.67
N PHE A 145 3.79 -4.02 14.11
CA PHE A 145 3.61 -4.03 12.66
C PHE A 145 3.26 -2.63 12.15
N ALA A 146 3.86 -2.28 11.02
CA ALA A 146 3.39 -1.18 10.18
C ALA A 146 1.96 -1.49 9.72
N THR A 147 1.08 -0.49 9.81
CA THR A 147 -0.23 -0.53 9.15
C THR A 147 -0.03 -0.57 7.63
N PHE A 148 -1.07 -0.96 6.87
CA PHE A 148 -0.95 -0.99 5.41
C PHE A 148 -0.56 0.38 4.81
N PHE A 149 -1.14 1.47 5.32
CA PHE A 149 -0.79 2.83 4.92
C PHE A 149 0.70 3.14 5.16
N GLU A 150 1.22 2.76 6.34
CA GLU A 150 2.63 2.95 6.67
C GLU A 150 3.55 2.10 5.79
N ILE A 151 3.14 0.87 5.42
CA ILE A 151 3.87 0.02 4.48
C ILE A 151 3.94 0.71 3.11
N GLN A 152 2.81 1.16 2.57
CA GLN A 152 2.77 1.87 1.29
C GLN A 152 3.68 3.10 1.29
N TRP A 153 3.66 3.86 2.40
CA TRP A 153 4.53 5.01 2.54
C TRP A 153 6.01 4.62 2.64
N LEU A 154 6.36 3.63 3.46
CA LEU A 154 7.75 3.14 3.61
C LEU A 154 8.33 2.61 2.29
N GLU A 155 7.51 1.99 1.45
CA GLU A 155 7.90 1.44 0.14
C GLU A 155 7.89 2.48 -1.00
N SER A 156 7.27 3.64 -0.78
CA SER A 156 7.25 4.75 -1.73
C SER A 156 8.63 5.40 -1.91
N THR A 157 8.76 6.23 -2.94
CA THR A 157 9.95 7.06 -3.19
C THR A 157 10.33 7.89 -1.96
N ARG A 158 9.33 8.55 -1.35
CA ARG A 158 9.50 9.36 -0.14
C ARG A 158 10.03 8.53 1.02
N GLY A 159 9.40 7.39 1.30
CA GLY A 159 9.81 6.49 2.39
C GLY A 159 11.24 5.98 2.22
N LYS A 160 11.61 5.56 1.01
CA LYS A 160 12.98 5.13 0.68
C LYS A 160 14.01 6.25 0.90
N ILE A 161 13.73 7.47 0.46
CA ILE A 161 14.61 8.63 0.66
C ILE A 161 14.71 8.99 2.15
N ALA A 162 13.59 9.04 2.88
CA ALA A 162 13.58 9.35 4.31
C ALA A 162 14.40 8.34 5.13
N LYS A 163 14.27 7.04 4.83
CA LYS A 163 15.08 5.99 5.46
C LYS A 163 16.57 6.16 5.19
N ALA A 164 16.93 6.45 3.93
CA ALA A 164 18.32 6.71 3.57
C ALA A 164 18.87 7.96 4.28
N ALA A 165 18.09 9.04 4.33
CA ALA A 165 18.47 10.26 5.01
C ALA A 165 18.67 10.03 6.52
N LYS A 166 17.77 9.30 7.19
CA LYS A 166 17.93 8.89 8.59
C LYS A 166 19.18 8.04 8.83
N SER A 167 19.45 7.10 7.92
CA SER A 167 20.65 6.27 7.98
C SER A 167 21.93 7.09 7.84
N ILE A 168 21.96 8.06 6.90
CA ILE A 168 23.10 8.96 6.68
C ILE A 168 23.30 9.87 7.89
N GLU A 169 22.24 10.53 8.36
CA GLU A 169 22.24 11.47 9.48
C GLU A 169 22.78 10.82 10.76
N ALA A 170 22.37 9.59 11.06
CA ALA A 170 22.85 8.84 12.22
C ALA A 170 24.26 8.24 12.04
N ASN A 171 24.86 8.29 10.84
CA ASN A 171 26.14 7.64 10.57
C ASN A 171 27.34 8.52 10.96
N GLY A 172 27.93 8.22 12.12
CA GLY A 172 29.12 8.90 12.64
C GLY A 172 30.39 8.76 11.78
N PHE A 173 30.45 7.80 10.86
CA PHE A 173 31.59 7.61 9.97
C PHE A 173 31.55 8.47 8.69
N LEU A 174 30.39 9.03 8.35
CA LEU A 174 30.26 9.91 7.19
C LEU A 174 30.81 11.32 7.47
N PRO A 175 31.14 12.11 6.45
CA PRO A 175 31.50 13.52 6.64
C PRO A 175 30.36 14.31 7.28
N GLN A 176 30.69 15.30 8.12
CA GLN A 176 29.68 16.16 8.78
C GLN A 176 28.75 16.82 7.76
N ASN A 177 29.30 17.33 6.65
CA ASN A 177 28.51 17.93 5.56
C ASN A 177 27.45 16.98 4.97
N SER A 178 27.75 15.68 4.86
CA SER A 178 26.78 14.67 4.39
C SER A 178 25.65 14.46 5.40
N ARG A 179 25.99 14.38 6.69
CA ARG A 179 24.99 14.32 7.77
C ARG A 179 24.11 15.56 7.83
N ASP A 180 24.72 16.75 7.71
CA ASP A 180 24.00 18.02 7.75
C ASP A 180 23.01 18.14 6.58
N LYS A 181 23.41 17.72 5.38
CA LYS A 181 22.52 17.65 4.20
C LYS A 181 21.41 16.63 4.38
N ALA A 182 21.70 15.46 4.93
CA ALA A 182 20.66 14.46 5.21
C ALA A 182 19.66 14.97 6.26
N ASN A 183 20.12 15.64 7.31
CA ASN A 183 19.24 16.29 8.28
C ASN A 183 18.42 17.41 7.63
N SER A 184 19.04 18.28 6.82
CA SER A 184 18.36 19.32 6.04
C SER A 184 17.25 18.74 5.16
N CYS A 185 17.55 17.67 4.42
CA CYS A 185 16.56 16.91 3.65
C CYS A 185 15.38 16.43 4.53
N LEU A 186 15.67 15.84 5.69
CA LEU A 186 14.66 15.40 6.66
C LEU A 186 13.76 16.54 7.15
N GLN A 187 14.33 17.72 7.42
CA GLN A 187 13.57 18.85 7.96
C GLN A 187 12.72 19.56 6.90
N PHE A 188 13.21 19.68 5.66
CA PHE A 188 12.51 20.45 4.63
C PHE A 188 11.53 19.63 3.78
N GLU A 189 11.79 18.33 3.59
CA GLU A 189 10.97 17.51 2.71
C GLU A 189 9.94 16.65 3.47
N PHE A 190 10.17 16.32 4.74
CA PHE A 190 9.39 15.31 5.46
C PHE A 190 8.74 15.83 6.74
N LEU A 191 7.54 15.31 7.03
CA LEU A 191 6.78 15.58 8.24
C LEU A 191 7.36 14.82 9.45
N GLU A 192 7.07 15.26 10.68
CA GLU A 192 7.54 14.59 11.91
C GLU A 192 7.14 13.12 11.98
N TRP A 193 5.90 12.79 11.62
CA TRP A 193 5.45 11.40 11.64
C TRP A 193 6.14 10.55 10.57
N GLU A 194 6.47 11.11 9.41
CA GLU A 194 7.23 10.47 8.34
C GLU A 194 8.66 10.15 8.81
N LYS A 195 9.29 11.12 9.48
CA LYS A 195 10.62 10.96 10.10
C LYS A 195 10.61 9.86 11.17
N GLY A 196 9.61 9.86 12.05
CA GLY A 196 9.44 8.86 13.09
C GLY A 196 9.18 7.45 12.55
N LEU A 197 8.40 7.35 11.46
CA LEU A 197 8.12 6.08 10.79
C LEU A 197 9.37 5.50 10.12
N ALA A 198 10.13 6.33 9.40
CA ALA A 198 11.39 5.91 8.77
C ALA A 198 12.42 5.44 9.81
N GLU A 199 12.56 6.17 10.92
CA GLU A 199 13.46 5.83 12.02
C GLU A 199 13.03 4.55 12.74
N GLY A 200 11.74 4.41 13.07
CA GLY A 200 11.21 3.21 13.72
C GLY A 200 11.39 1.96 12.84
N ASN A 201 11.26 2.09 11.52
CA ASN A 201 11.55 0.99 10.61
C ASN A 201 13.06 0.68 10.53
N LEU A 202 13.93 1.68 10.48
CA LEU A 202 15.39 1.50 10.47
C LEU A 202 15.88 0.80 11.75
N GLN A 203 15.27 1.10 12.89
CA GLN A 203 15.57 0.49 14.19
C GLN A 203 14.87 -0.86 14.43
N ASN A 204 14.15 -1.41 13.44
CA ASN A 204 13.33 -2.63 13.56
C ASN A 204 12.25 -2.57 14.67
N LYS A 205 11.82 -1.38 15.09
CA LYS A 205 10.69 -1.17 16.00
C LYS A 205 9.35 -1.18 15.26
N ILE A 206 9.35 -0.81 13.98
CA ILE A 206 8.19 -0.86 13.10
C ILE A 206 8.49 -1.82 11.95
N LEU A 207 7.84 -2.98 11.96
CA LEU A 207 8.09 -4.08 11.02
C LEU A 207 7.11 -4.05 9.85
N ILE A 208 7.63 -4.11 8.62
CA ILE A 208 6.82 -4.28 7.40
C ILE A 208 6.32 -5.73 7.30
N GLU A 209 7.19 -6.68 7.65
CA GLU A 209 6.90 -8.10 7.67
C GLU A 209 7.70 -8.80 8.78
N ILE A 210 7.26 -9.99 9.16
CA ILE A 210 7.90 -10.84 10.17
C ILE A 210 7.81 -12.29 9.77
N ILE A 211 8.76 -13.10 10.21
CA ILE A 211 8.75 -14.54 10.00
C ILE A 211 7.59 -15.17 10.77
N VAL A 212 6.85 -16.05 10.09
CA VAL A 212 5.85 -16.91 10.70
C VAL A 212 6.56 -18.14 11.27
N PRO A 213 6.34 -18.50 12.56
CA PRO A 213 6.94 -19.68 13.19
C PRO A 213 6.61 -21.01 12.52
#